data_AF-A0A2V4BP53-F1
#
_entry.id   AF-A0A2V4BP53-F1
#
_cell.length_a   1.000
_cell.length_b   1.000
_cell.length_c   1.000
_cell.angle_alpha   90.00
_cell.angle_beta   90.00
_cell.angle_gamma   90.00
#
_symmetry.space_group_name_H-M   'P 1'
#
loop_
_entity.id
_entity.type
_entity.pdbx_description
1 polymer ?
#
loop_
_entity_poly.entity_id
_entity_poly.type
_entity_poly.pdbx_seq_one_letter_code
_entity_poly.pdbx_strand_id
1 'polypeptide(L)'
;MKLLIVVLIQLQNLQELQNLQKMHSMNNLDNYIKLNVVEVRQLQNGIVFTGKIKFNQLNQIFKLTERIENVQDPFDNTTLNLSSKDEQFQRQLSSKKLKEIQEYLQEEILQIEKGKSLGMFPSSLILYNRSYELDDLDLKDVKEKITEKDEVILTEEIVSNSYKTSLDCCFYIADELNNDLFKLYIPKNPDTTLIVDGQHRFFGTKMLYNKLSDPKIKEIVENFEFIITYLVGFDIYEVGQIFATVNFNQKPVNRSLYYDIFGSAPQTDREGNLQNDIRLAHDLVLHLNNNETSPINSMIKLLGKGYGMFSQAFFVFNMLRVFKTGIWNEYLIDYVNNGKEYKNIAKFMKAYFQAIQEAYPSAWPEKVDKKGDLVYSAYYYQYVLCKTTGLGAFFRLIKYIYPKVSSDSDKYKSNILKILEKIDDSEAKRIFSKEGAFGGSGSEGLQDKLFKFLLSKYEL
;
A
#
# COMPACT_ATOMS: atom_id res chain seq x y z
N MET A 1 -20.52 65.90 -27.11
CA MET A 1 -19.05 65.72 -27.13
C MET A 1 -18.51 65.18 -25.80
N LYS A 2 -18.79 65.79 -24.63
CA LYS A 2 -18.33 65.29 -23.31
C LYS A 2 -18.85 63.89 -22.94
N LEU A 3 -20.09 63.53 -23.31
CA LEU A 3 -20.65 62.20 -23.03
C LEU A 3 -19.95 61.07 -23.80
N LEU A 4 -19.50 61.35 -25.04
CA LEU A 4 -18.87 60.35 -25.92
C LEU A 4 -17.46 59.98 -25.42
N ILE A 5 -16.74 60.96 -24.86
CA ILE A 5 -15.39 60.77 -24.31
C ILE A 5 -15.45 59.93 -23.02
N VAL A 6 -16.45 60.13 -22.17
CA VAL A 6 -16.62 59.34 -20.94
C VAL A 6 -16.94 57.87 -21.27
N VAL A 7 -17.77 57.62 -22.28
CA VAL A 7 -18.11 56.25 -22.72
C VAL A 7 -16.89 55.57 -23.34
N LEU A 8 -16.08 56.27 -24.14
CA LEU A 8 -14.85 55.71 -24.72
C LEU A 8 -13.79 55.38 -23.66
N ILE A 9 -13.63 56.23 -22.64
CA ILE A 9 -12.71 55.97 -21.51
C ILE A 9 -13.22 54.79 -20.66
N GLN A 10 -14.52 54.68 -20.43
CA GLN A 10 -15.09 53.53 -19.72
C GLN A 10 -14.93 52.23 -20.50
N LEU A 11 -15.11 52.25 -21.83
CA LEU A 11 -14.90 51.09 -22.68
C LEU A 11 -13.42 50.66 -22.73
N GLN A 12 -12.48 51.60 -22.84
CA GLN A 12 -11.04 51.29 -22.77
C GLN A 12 -10.65 50.70 -21.41
N ASN A 13 -11.14 51.26 -20.30
CA ASN A 13 -10.88 50.73 -18.97
C ASN A 13 -11.50 49.35 -18.74
N LEU A 14 -12.69 49.08 -19.30
CA LEU A 14 -13.31 47.74 -19.28
C LEU A 14 -12.50 46.72 -20.08
N GLN A 15 -11.96 47.13 -21.23
CA GLN A 15 -11.15 46.27 -22.08
C GLN A 15 -9.77 46.00 -21.47
N GLU A 16 -9.17 46.98 -20.79
CA GLU A 16 -7.95 46.80 -19.98
C GLU A 16 -8.20 45.91 -18.76
N LEU A 17 -9.33 46.06 -18.06
CA LEU A 17 -9.71 45.17 -16.94
C LEU A 17 -9.94 43.73 -17.39
N GLN A 18 -10.61 43.53 -18.54
CA GLN A 18 -10.80 42.20 -19.13
C GLN A 18 -9.47 41.58 -19.57
N ASN A 19 -8.54 42.39 -20.09
CA ASN A 19 -7.19 41.94 -20.46
C ASN A 19 -6.33 41.64 -19.23
N LEU A 20 -6.45 42.41 -18.13
CA LEU A 20 -5.79 42.17 -16.85
C LEU A 20 -6.35 40.93 -16.14
N GLN A 21 -7.67 40.67 -16.21
CA GLN A 21 -8.29 39.44 -15.71
C GLN A 21 -7.89 38.22 -16.55
N LYS A 22 -7.76 38.36 -17.88
CA LYS A 22 -7.16 37.34 -18.75
C LYS A 22 -5.68 37.08 -18.44
N MET A 23 -4.88 38.12 -18.16
CA MET A 23 -3.48 37.96 -17.76
C MET A 23 -3.34 37.32 -16.37
N HIS A 24 -4.23 37.62 -15.42
CA HIS A 24 -4.21 36.98 -14.10
C HIS A 24 -4.69 35.52 -14.12
N SER A 25 -5.66 35.17 -14.97
CA SER A 25 -6.12 33.77 -15.14
C SER A 25 -5.14 32.91 -15.95
N MET A 26 -4.39 33.49 -16.90
CA MET A 26 -3.33 32.79 -17.63
C MET A 26 -2.10 32.45 -16.76
N ASN A 27 -1.86 33.15 -15.65
CA ASN A 27 -0.69 32.94 -14.78
C ASN A 27 -0.72 31.65 -13.93
N ASN A 28 -1.86 30.96 -13.77
CA ASN A 28 -1.92 29.73 -12.96
C ASN A 28 -1.61 28.45 -13.75
N LEU A 29 -1.76 28.44 -15.08
CA LEU A 29 -1.57 27.23 -15.91
C LEU A 29 -0.10 26.92 -16.20
N ASP A 30 0.81 27.89 -16.04
CA ASP A 30 2.27 27.68 -16.10
C ASP A 30 2.77 26.84 -14.92
N ASN A 31 1.97 26.71 -13.86
CA ASN A 31 2.24 25.84 -12.71
C ASN A 31 1.95 24.36 -12.99
N TYR A 32 1.56 24.00 -14.21
CA TYR A 32 1.26 22.61 -14.59
C TYR A 32 2.24 22.07 -15.62
N ILE A 33 2.57 20.80 -15.49
CA ILE A 33 3.10 19.95 -16.55
C ILE A 33 1.91 19.51 -17.39
N LYS A 34 2.00 19.78 -18.70
CA LYS A 34 0.97 19.44 -19.69
C LYS A 34 1.45 18.25 -20.50
N LEU A 35 0.71 17.15 -20.47
CA LEU A 35 1.02 15.93 -21.19
C LEU A 35 -0.09 15.61 -22.19
N ASN A 36 0.28 15.32 -23.43
CA ASN A 36 -0.64 14.70 -24.38
C ASN A 36 -0.70 13.21 -24.07
N VAL A 37 -1.88 12.70 -23.80
CA VAL A 37 -2.11 11.31 -23.42
C VAL A 37 -3.27 10.71 -24.21
N VAL A 38 -3.27 9.38 -24.31
CA VAL A 38 -4.31 8.59 -24.95
C VAL A 38 -5.09 7.85 -23.87
N GLU A 39 -6.41 7.95 -23.89
CA GLU A 39 -7.28 7.14 -23.02
C GLU A 39 -7.17 5.66 -23.42
N VAL A 40 -6.98 4.78 -22.43
CA VAL A 40 -6.94 3.34 -22.63
C VAL A 40 -8.06 2.69 -21.84
N ARG A 41 -9.07 2.20 -22.54
CA ARG A 41 -10.19 1.47 -21.94
C ARG A 41 -9.81 0.03 -21.66
N GLN A 42 -9.87 -0.36 -20.39
CA GLN A 42 -9.55 -1.71 -19.90
C GLN A 42 -10.72 -2.25 -19.06
N LEU A 43 -10.66 -3.51 -18.63
CA LEU A 43 -11.70 -4.18 -17.82
C LEU A 43 -11.75 -3.71 -16.35
N GLN A 44 -11.38 -2.47 -16.07
CA GLN A 44 -11.26 -1.91 -14.72
C GLN A 44 -12.05 -0.60 -14.62
N ASN A 45 -12.55 -0.27 -13.44
CA ASN A 45 -13.08 1.07 -13.18
C ASN A 45 -11.89 2.04 -12.99
N GLY A 46 -12.08 3.31 -13.33
CA GLY A 46 -11.01 4.33 -13.37
C GLY A 46 -10.43 4.52 -14.79
N ILE A 47 -10.04 5.76 -15.09
CA ILE A 47 -9.51 6.13 -16.39
C ILE A 47 -8.00 5.94 -16.40
N VAL A 48 -7.51 5.15 -17.35
CA VAL A 48 -6.09 4.95 -17.57
C VAL A 48 -5.65 5.69 -18.80
N PHE A 49 -4.57 6.43 -18.66
CA PHE A 49 -3.92 7.14 -19.74
C PHE A 49 -2.58 6.50 -20.07
N THR A 50 -2.17 6.57 -21.33
CA THR A 50 -0.80 6.28 -21.74
C THR A 50 -0.19 7.44 -22.52
N GLY A 51 1.11 7.61 -22.41
CA GLY A 51 1.83 8.71 -23.06
C GLY A 51 3.32 8.67 -22.77
N LYS A 52 3.93 9.85 -22.69
CA LYS A 52 5.33 10.03 -22.31
C LYS A 52 5.54 11.22 -21.36
N ILE A 53 6.53 11.13 -20.49
CA ILE A 53 6.98 12.24 -19.63
C ILE A 53 8.50 12.36 -19.67
N LYS A 54 9.04 13.59 -19.71
CA LYS A 54 10.48 13.81 -19.60
C LYS A 54 10.99 13.54 -18.18
N PHE A 55 12.22 13.09 -18.05
CA PHE A 55 12.88 12.88 -16.76
C PHE A 55 12.86 14.14 -15.90
N ASN A 56 13.20 15.31 -16.46
CA ASN A 56 13.19 16.57 -15.70
C ASN A 56 11.78 16.91 -15.17
N GLN A 57 10.74 16.70 -15.99
CA GLN A 57 9.35 16.93 -15.58
C GLN A 57 8.95 16.01 -14.42
N LEU A 58 9.20 14.69 -14.54
CA LEU A 58 8.90 13.74 -13.47
C LEU A 58 9.73 14.03 -12.21
N ASN A 59 10.99 14.46 -12.37
CA ASN A 59 11.88 14.77 -11.24
C ASN A 59 11.43 15.99 -10.43
N GLN A 60 10.57 16.87 -10.98
CA GLN A 60 9.98 18.00 -10.24
C GLN A 60 8.81 17.58 -9.36
N ILE A 61 8.10 16.49 -9.72
CA ILE A 61 6.79 16.16 -9.15
C ILE A 61 6.73 14.79 -8.49
N PHE A 62 7.77 13.96 -8.61
CA PHE A 62 7.74 12.60 -8.09
C PHE A 62 7.53 12.59 -6.58
N LYS A 63 6.79 11.58 -6.12
CA LYS A 63 6.62 11.20 -4.73
C LYS A 63 7.25 9.85 -4.50
N LEU A 64 8.09 9.78 -3.47
CA LEU A 64 8.58 8.51 -2.95
C LEU A 64 7.96 8.27 -1.58
N THR A 65 7.29 7.14 -1.44
CA THR A 65 6.70 6.66 -0.19
C THR A 65 7.43 5.38 0.19
N GLU A 66 8.71 5.50 0.56
CA GLU A 66 9.53 4.37 1.00
C GLU A 66 9.04 3.88 2.36
N ARG A 67 8.84 2.57 2.48
CA ARG A 67 8.23 1.97 3.66
C ARG A 67 9.20 1.76 4.81
N ILE A 68 8.80 2.27 5.98
CA ILE A 68 9.42 2.03 7.29
C ILE A 68 8.55 1.01 8.05
N GLU A 69 9.20 0.12 8.82
CA GLU A 69 8.52 -0.88 9.65
C GLU A 69 7.74 -0.21 10.79
N ASN A 70 6.48 -0.59 10.98
CA ASN A 70 5.65 -0.02 12.04
C ASN A 70 5.94 -0.67 13.40
N VAL A 71 6.48 0.11 14.32
CA VAL A 71 6.85 -0.29 15.69
C VAL A 71 5.73 -0.08 16.71
N GLN A 72 4.59 0.52 16.34
CA GLN A 72 3.50 0.82 17.28
C GLN A 72 2.50 -0.36 17.42
N ASP A 73 1.86 -0.46 18.59
CA ASP A 73 0.75 -1.38 18.88
C ASP A 73 -0.59 -0.64 18.68
N PRO A 74 -1.41 -1.01 17.67
CA PRO A 74 -2.66 -0.30 17.36
C PRO A 74 -3.80 -0.53 18.38
N PHE A 75 -3.61 -1.42 19.36
CA PHE A 75 -4.59 -1.67 20.42
C PHE A 75 -4.22 -1.02 21.76
N ASP A 76 -3.07 -0.32 21.85
CA ASP A 76 -2.71 0.44 23.04
C ASP A 76 -3.55 1.74 23.15
N ASN A 77 -3.77 2.25 24.37
CA ASN A 77 -4.67 3.38 24.65
C ASN A 77 -4.10 4.75 24.27
N THR A 78 -2.92 4.81 23.64
CA THR A 78 -2.37 6.06 23.12
C THR A 78 -3.09 6.43 21.83
N THR A 79 -3.75 7.60 21.85
CA THR A 79 -4.61 8.11 20.78
C THR A 79 -3.94 7.99 19.41
N LEU A 80 -4.60 7.29 18.48
CA LEU A 80 -4.25 7.25 17.06
C LEU A 80 -4.30 8.67 16.47
N ASN A 81 -3.16 9.34 16.43
CA ASN A 81 -2.89 10.27 15.34
C ASN A 81 -2.34 9.42 14.19
N LEU A 82 -3.22 8.68 13.52
CA LEU A 82 -2.99 8.35 12.11
C LEU A 82 -3.04 9.68 11.37
N SER A 83 -1.92 10.42 11.38
CA SER A 83 -1.76 11.49 10.41
C SER A 83 -1.90 10.81 9.06
N SER A 84 -2.94 11.18 8.33
CA SER A 84 -3.27 10.80 6.95
C SER A 84 -2.20 11.19 5.93
N LYS A 85 -0.95 11.42 6.36
CA LYS A 85 0.13 11.90 5.54
C LYS A 85 1.12 10.77 5.30
N ASP A 86 1.00 10.28 4.07
CA ASP A 86 1.94 9.47 3.30
C ASP A 86 1.94 7.98 3.63
N GLU A 87 0.94 7.28 3.08
CA GLU A 87 0.93 5.82 2.98
C GLU A 87 2.21 5.33 2.29
N GLN A 88 3.03 4.57 3.00
CA GLN A 88 4.31 4.08 2.51
C GLN A 88 4.19 2.65 1.96
N PHE A 89 4.18 2.49 0.63
CA PHE A 89 3.99 1.19 -0.03
C PHE A 89 5.09 0.79 -1.04
N GLN A 90 6.07 1.65 -1.34
CA GLN A 90 7.11 1.37 -2.35
C GLN A 90 8.27 0.53 -1.81
N ARG A 91 8.95 -0.23 -2.70
CA ARG A 91 10.08 -1.09 -2.32
C ARG A 91 11.32 -0.25 -1.96
N GLN A 92 12.16 -0.76 -1.05
CA GLN A 92 13.52 -0.25 -0.92
C GLN A 92 14.30 -0.42 -2.24
N LEU A 93 15.04 0.62 -2.63
CA LEU A 93 15.84 0.59 -3.84
C LEU A 93 17.03 -0.36 -3.70
N SER A 94 17.34 -1.11 -4.76
CA SER A 94 18.48 -2.03 -4.78
C SER A 94 19.68 -1.32 -5.37
N SER A 95 20.74 -1.16 -4.59
CA SER A 95 21.98 -0.54 -5.03
C SER A 95 22.57 -1.21 -6.28
N LYS A 96 22.48 -2.54 -6.38
CA LYS A 96 22.92 -3.31 -7.55
C LYS A 96 22.12 -2.92 -8.81
N LYS A 97 20.78 -2.98 -8.76
CA LYS A 97 19.92 -2.64 -9.90
C LYS A 97 20.08 -1.20 -10.35
N LEU A 98 20.25 -0.29 -9.41
CA LEU A 98 20.48 1.12 -9.71
C LEU A 98 21.78 1.34 -10.49
N LYS A 99 22.85 0.62 -10.13
CA LYS A 99 24.11 0.64 -10.88
C LYS A 99 23.96 0.04 -12.28
N GLU A 100 23.30 -1.11 -12.42
CA GLU A 100 23.06 -1.75 -13.72
C GLU A 100 22.32 -0.80 -14.69
N ILE A 101 21.29 -0.09 -14.21
CA ILE A 101 20.54 0.90 -15.01
C ILE A 101 21.41 2.11 -15.37
N GLN A 102 22.23 2.57 -14.42
CA GLN A 102 23.14 3.69 -14.65
C GLN A 102 24.18 3.35 -15.74
N GLU A 103 24.78 2.16 -15.65
CA GLU A 103 25.77 1.66 -16.62
C GLU A 103 25.14 1.52 -18.01
N TYR A 104 23.94 0.93 -18.09
CA TYR A 104 23.18 0.83 -19.34
C TYR A 104 22.97 2.20 -20.01
N LEU A 105 22.46 3.19 -19.28
CA LEU A 105 22.21 4.52 -19.83
C LEU A 105 23.50 5.23 -20.25
N GLN A 106 24.60 5.04 -19.52
CA GLN A 106 25.92 5.57 -19.89
C GLN A 106 26.40 4.99 -21.22
N GLU A 107 26.30 3.67 -21.39
CA GLU A 107 26.65 3.00 -22.64
C GLU A 107 25.82 3.52 -23.80
N GLU A 108 24.50 3.65 -23.62
CA GLU A 108 23.59 4.14 -24.66
C GLU A 108 23.91 5.57 -25.08
N ILE A 109 24.18 6.48 -24.13
CA ILE A 109 24.59 7.86 -24.42
C ILE A 109 25.85 7.89 -25.31
N LEU A 110 26.84 7.03 -25.04
CA LEU A 110 28.05 6.94 -25.88
C LEU A 110 27.77 6.39 -27.29
N GLN A 111 26.69 5.65 -27.47
CA GLN A 111 26.26 5.15 -28.79
C GLN A 111 25.41 6.15 -29.56
N ILE A 112 24.84 7.19 -28.91
CA ILE A 112 24.07 8.25 -29.58
C ILE A 112 24.93 8.95 -30.62
N GLU A 113 26.16 9.33 -30.26
CA GLU A 113 27.11 9.98 -31.18
C GLU A 113 27.48 9.10 -32.37
N LYS A 114 27.31 7.78 -32.23
CA LYS A 114 27.59 6.78 -33.27
C LYS A 114 26.34 6.39 -34.08
N GLY A 115 25.17 6.95 -33.76
CA GLY A 115 23.89 6.61 -34.39
C GLY A 115 23.42 5.17 -34.14
N LYS A 116 23.92 4.53 -33.07
CA LYS A 116 23.68 3.10 -32.76
C LYS A 116 22.95 2.86 -31.45
N SER A 117 22.51 3.92 -30.78
CA SER A 117 21.79 3.80 -29.51
C SER A 117 20.40 3.23 -29.73
N LEU A 118 20.04 2.25 -28.91
CA LEU A 118 18.67 1.75 -28.77
C LEU A 118 17.96 2.44 -27.60
N GLY A 119 18.71 2.77 -26.53
CA GLY A 119 18.33 3.70 -25.46
C GLY A 119 16.92 3.54 -24.90
N MET A 120 16.39 2.31 -24.83
CA MET A 120 14.96 2.08 -24.64
C MET A 120 14.67 1.31 -23.35
N PHE A 121 13.75 1.84 -22.55
CA PHE A 121 13.02 1.05 -21.58
C PHE A 121 11.70 0.59 -22.19
N PRO A 122 11.53 -0.70 -22.52
CA PRO A 122 10.37 -1.17 -23.28
C PRO A 122 9.07 -1.20 -22.47
N SER A 123 9.15 -1.21 -21.14
CA SER A 123 7.97 -1.16 -20.27
C SER A 123 7.62 0.28 -19.90
N SER A 124 6.36 0.58 -19.63
CA SER A 124 5.95 1.87 -19.09
C SER A 124 6.31 1.99 -17.60
N LEU A 125 6.54 3.22 -17.11
CA LEU A 125 6.39 3.55 -15.69
C LEU A 125 4.90 3.59 -15.37
N ILE A 126 4.51 3.08 -14.20
CA ILE A 126 3.13 3.25 -13.72
C ILE A 126 3.14 4.41 -12.73
N LEU A 127 2.40 5.46 -13.05
CA LEU A 127 2.32 6.69 -12.28
C LEU A 127 0.89 6.91 -11.79
N TYR A 128 0.75 7.46 -10.60
CA TYR A 128 -0.54 7.78 -9.99
C TYR A 128 -0.57 9.24 -9.55
N ASN A 129 -1.68 9.89 -9.87
CA ASN A 129 -2.02 11.21 -9.37
C ASN A 129 -3.47 11.22 -8.92
N ARG A 130 -3.73 11.94 -7.83
CA ARG A 130 -5.09 12.23 -7.40
C ARG A 130 -5.78 13.10 -8.46
N SER A 131 -7.01 12.78 -8.81
CA SER A 131 -7.85 13.66 -9.64
C SER A 131 -8.64 14.62 -8.75
N TYR A 132 -9.01 15.78 -9.28
CA TYR A 132 -9.91 16.70 -8.60
C TYR A 132 -11.28 16.04 -8.38
N GLU A 133 -11.92 16.34 -7.27
CA GLU A 133 -13.34 16.02 -7.03
C GLU A 133 -14.16 17.32 -7.17
N LEU A 134 -15.46 17.20 -7.48
CA LEU A 134 -16.33 18.38 -7.64
C LEU A 134 -16.38 19.26 -6.38
N ASP A 135 -16.16 18.66 -5.21
CA ASP A 135 -16.13 19.36 -3.93
C ASP A 135 -14.90 20.27 -3.75
N ASP A 136 -13.81 20.00 -4.49
CA ASP A 136 -12.57 20.79 -4.48
C ASP A 136 -12.72 22.15 -5.19
N LEU A 137 -13.79 22.33 -5.98
CA LEU A 137 -14.04 23.53 -6.79
C LEU A 137 -14.97 24.52 -6.07
N ASP A 138 -14.74 25.83 -6.20
CA ASP A 138 -15.69 26.87 -5.79
C ASP A 138 -16.91 26.90 -6.72
N LEU A 139 -17.95 26.19 -6.26
CA LEU A 139 -19.22 26.02 -6.96
C LEU A 139 -19.96 27.34 -7.24
N LYS A 140 -19.54 28.49 -6.67
CA LYS A 140 -20.12 29.80 -7.02
C LYS A 140 -19.82 30.18 -8.48
N ASP A 141 -18.62 29.89 -8.97
CA ASP A 141 -18.22 30.17 -10.35
C ASP A 141 -18.62 29.06 -11.33
N VAL A 142 -18.81 27.82 -10.82
CA VAL A 142 -19.24 26.67 -11.63
C VAL A 142 -20.74 26.70 -11.93
N LYS A 143 -21.58 27.18 -10.99
CA LYS A 143 -23.05 27.21 -11.12
C LYS A 143 -23.57 28.00 -12.34
N GLU A 144 -22.84 29.01 -12.80
CA GLU A 144 -23.22 29.78 -14.00
C GLU A 144 -22.98 29.03 -15.32
N LYS A 145 -22.22 27.92 -15.30
CA LYS A 145 -21.83 27.14 -16.48
C LYS A 145 -22.35 25.68 -16.47
N ILE A 146 -23.17 25.30 -15.49
CA ILE A 146 -23.87 23.99 -15.47
C ILE A 146 -24.99 24.04 -16.52
N THR A 147 -24.90 23.18 -17.53
CA THR A 147 -25.99 23.03 -18.53
C THR A 147 -27.12 22.16 -17.97
N GLU A 148 -28.30 22.18 -18.60
CA GLU A 148 -29.52 21.42 -18.22
C GLU A 148 -29.33 19.89 -18.03
N LYS A 149 -28.14 19.35 -18.30
CA LYS A 149 -27.79 17.93 -18.18
C LYS A 149 -26.99 17.54 -16.93
N ASP A 150 -26.78 18.45 -15.97
CA ASP A 150 -26.06 18.19 -14.70
C ASP A 150 -24.59 17.69 -14.83
N GLU A 151 -24.02 17.63 -16.05
CA GLU A 151 -22.59 17.31 -16.26
C GLU A 151 -21.74 18.58 -16.28
N VAL A 152 -20.75 18.64 -15.38
CA VAL A 152 -19.75 19.73 -15.33
C VAL A 152 -18.67 19.45 -16.38
N ILE A 153 -18.67 20.23 -17.47
CA ILE A 153 -17.59 20.21 -18.45
C ILE A 153 -16.42 21.00 -17.89
N LEU A 154 -15.31 20.34 -17.58
CA LEU A 154 -14.09 21.03 -17.19
C LEU A 154 -13.43 21.74 -18.38
N THR A 155 -13.03 22.99 -18.15
CA THR A 155 -12.18 23.76 -19.06
C THR A 155 -10.98 24.31 -18.30
N GLU A 156 -9.91 24.68 -19.02
CA GLU A 156 -8.73 25.32 -18.41
C GLU A 156 -9.12 26.55 -17.58
N GLU A 157 -10.07 27.35 -18.07
CA GLU A 157 -10.57 28.56 -17.43
C GLU A 157 -11.34 28.28 -16.13
N ILE A 158 -12.20 27.25 -16.12
CA ILE A 158 -12.95 26.87 -14.91
C ILE A 158 -11.97 26.43 -13.83
N VAL A 159 -11.00 25.60 -14.21
CA VAL A 159 -10.03 25.06 -13.25
C VAL A 159 -9.09 26.15 -12.73
N SER A 160 -8.58 27.04 -13.58
CA SER A 160 -7.65 28.10 -13.15
C SER A 160 -8.24 29.06 -12.10
N ASN A 161 -9.57 29.20 -12.09
CA ASN A 161 -10.28 30.22 -11.30
C ASN A 161 -10.98 29.67 -10.04
N SER A 162 -11.10 28.34 -9.88
CA SER A 162 -12.05 27.75 -8.90
C SER A 162 -11.41 26.94 -7.76
N TYR A 163 -10.09 27.01 -7.52
CA TYR A 163 -9.46 26.18 -6.48
C TYR A 163 -9.70 26.67 -5.05
N LYS A 164 -10.17 25.77 -4.18
CA LYS A 164 -10.31 26.00 -2.73
C LYS A 164 -9.07 25.61 -1.90
N THR A 165 -8.27 24.65 -2.37
CA THR A 165 -7.14 24.01 -1.65
C THR A 165 -5.92 23.82 -2.58
N SER A 166 -4.78 23.37 -2.05
CA SER A 166 -3.49 23.35 -2.76
C SER A 166 -3.50 22.55 -4.07
N LEU A 167 -2.64 23.00 -4.99
CA LEU A 167 -2.29 22.47 -6.32
C LEU A 167 -1.76 21.02 -6.29
N ASP A 168 -2.44 20.06 -5.65
CA ASP A 168 -1.92 18.68 -5.53
C ASP A 168 -2.77 17.65 -6.33
N CYS A 169 -3.84 18.10 -6.98
CA CYS A 169 -4.72 17.29 -7.82
C CYS A 169 -4.50 17.57 -9.31
N CYS A 170 -4.53 16.52 -10.13
CA CYS A 170 -4.48 16.61 -11.58
C CYS A 170 -5.90 16.68 -12.19
N PHE A 171 -5.98 17.18 -13.42
CA PHE A 171 -7.20 17.16 -14.23
C PHE A 171 -6.83 16.91 -15.69
N TYR A 172 -7.83 16.52 -16.48
CA TYR A 172 -7.64 16.26 -17.91
C TYR A 172 -8.78 16.87 -18.73
N ILE A 173 -8.47 17.23 -19.97
CA ILE A 173 -9.41 17.82 -20.92
C ILE A 173 -9.34 17.00 -22.22
N ALA A 174 -10.50 16.61 -22.74
CA ALA A 174 -10.61 15.91 -24.01
C ALA A 174 -10.22 16.82 -25.18
N ASP A 175 -9.60 16.26 -26.21
CA ASP A 175 -9.37 16.96 -27.47
C ASP A 175 -10.69 17.13 -28.24
N GLU A 176 -10.92 18.33 -28.77
CA GLU A 176 -12.18 18.65 -29.48
C GLU A 176 -12.38 17.83 -30.76
N LEU A 177 -11.30 17.34 -31.37
CA LEU A 177 -11.32 16.64 -32.65
C LEU A 177 -11.17 15.12 -32.50
N ASN A 178 -10.66 14.64 -31.36
CA ASN A 178 -10.41 13.22 -31.13
C ASN A 178 -10.74 12.80 -29.70
N ASN A 179 -11.80 12.00 -29.57
CA ASN A 179 -12.33 11.54 -28.29
C ASN A 179 -11.37 10.65 -27.48
N ASP A 180 -10.33 10.08 -28.10
CA ASP A 180 -9.34 9.25 -27.39
C ASP A 180 -8.11 10.05 -26.94
N LEU A 181 -7.97 11.30 -27.39
CA LEU A 181 -6.86 12.18 -27.06
C LEU A 181 -7.25 13.14 -25.94
N PHE A 182 -6.35 13.27 -24.96
CA PHE A 182 -6.54 14.13 -23.81
C PHE A 182 -5.27 14.92 -23.51
N LYS A 183 -5.47 16.10 -22.93
CA LYS A 183 -4.40 16.85 -22.26
C LYS A 183 -4.53 16.64 -20.76
N LEU A 184 -3.52 16.02 -20.16
CA LEU A 184 -3.41 15.85 -18.71
C LEU A 184 -2.58 16.98 -18.13
N TYR A 185 -3.10 17.62 -17.08
CA TYR A 185 -2.49 18.74 -16.38
C TYR A 185 -2.11 18.27 -14.97
N ILE A 186 -0.81 18.22 -14.71
CA ILE A 186 -0.25 17.78 -13.42
C ILE A 186 0.44 18.97 -12.77
N PRO A 187 0.09 19.35 -11.54
CA PRO A 187 0.76 20.44 -10.86
C PRO A 187 2.27 20.20 -10.70
N LYS A 188 3.07 21.26 -10.81
CA LYS A 188 4.53 21.27 -10.61
C LYS A 188 4.96 21.24 -9.14
N ASN A 189 4.10 20.73 -8.25
CA ASN A 189 4.42 20.60 -6.84
C ASN A 189 5.24 19.32 -6.59
N PRO A 190 6.28 19.38 -5.73
CA PRO A 190 6.94 18.16 -5.23
C PRO A 190 5.92 17.20 -4.62
N ASP A 191 6.20 15.90 -4.69
CA ASP A 191 5.39 14.86 -4.06
C ASP A 191 3.93 14.74 -4.59
N THR A 192 3.66 15.23 -5.81
CA THR A 192 2.34 15.16 -6.45
C THR A 192 2.10 13.83 -7.17
N THR A 193 3.15 13.23 -7.76
CA THR A 193 3.06 12.06 -8.63
C THR A 193 3.73 10.86 -8.03
N LEU A 194 2.95 9.88 -7.64
CA LEU A 194 3.45 8.64 -7.11
C LEU A 194 3.98 7.71 -8.22
N ILE A 195 5.21 7.21 -8.05
CA ILE A 195 5.76 6.18 -8.94
C ILE A 195 5.35 4.78 -8.45
N VAL A 196 4.23 4.27 -8.93
CA VAL A 196 3.69 2.95 -8.55
C VAL A 196 4.65 1.84 -9.00
N ASP A 197 5.09 1.85 -10.26
CA ASP A 197 6.09 0.91 -10.76
C ASP A 197 7.15 1.59 -11.61
N GLY A 198 8.37 1.02 -11.61
CA GLY A 198 9.50 1.55 -12.35
C GLY A 198 10.40 2.52 -11.55
N GLN A 199 10.25 2.54 -10.22
CA GLN A 199 11.11 3.29 -9.30
C GLN A 199 12.62 3.11 -9.59
N HIS A 200 13.13 1.89 -9.84
CA HIS A 200 14.55 1.69 -10.14
C HIS A 200 14.99 2.37 -11.44
N ARG A 201 14.12 2.46 -12.45
CA ARG A 201 14.42 3.13 -13.72
C ARG A 201 14.53 4.64 -13.54
N PHE A 202 13.55 5.22 -12.85
CA PHE A 202 13.60 6.64 -12.51
C PHE A 202 14.83 6.98 -11.65
N PHE A 203 15.05 6.24 -10.56
CA PHE A 203 16.19 6.52 -9.67
C PHE A 203 17.55 6.19 -10.28
N GLY A 204 17.66 5.18 -11.14
CA GLY A 204 18.89 4.91 -11.90
C GLY A 204 19.23 6.06 -12.84
N THR A 205 18.22 6.62 -13.52
CA THR A 205 18.35 7.83 -14.36
C THR A 205 18.75 9.05 -13.52
N LYS A 206 18.11 9.23 -12.37
CA LYS A 206 18.44 10.32 -11.41
C LYS A 206 19.86 10.20 -10.86
N MET A 207 20.30 8.99 -10.53
CA MET A 207 21.67 8.72 -10.09
C MET A 207 22.70 9.04 -11.17
N LEU A 208 22.40 8.69 -12.43
CA LEU A 208 23.23 9.08 -13.56
C LEU A 208 23.29 10.61 -13.68
N TYR A 209 22.13 11.26 -13.76
CA TYR A 209 22.02 12.72 -13.88
C TYR A 209 22.86 13.47 -12.83
N ASN A 210 22.78 13.04 -11.57
CA ASN A 210 23.52 13.64 -10.47
C ASN A 210 25.05 13.45 -10.56
N LYS A 211 25.53 12.42 -11.27
CA LYS A 211 26.96 12.13 -11.47
C LYS A 211 27.56 12.80 -12.68
N LEU A 212 26.73 13.23 -13.63
CA LEU A 212 27.21 13.87 -14.85
C LEU A 212 27.74 15.28 -14.54
N SER A 213 28.84 15.64 -15.19
CA SER A 213 29.41 17.00 -15.12
C SER A 213 29.29 17.74 -16.45
N ASP A 214 29.23 17.03 -17.56
CA ASP A 214 29.09 17.61 -18.90
C ASP A 214 27.67 18.17 -19.11
N PRO A 215 27.50 19.48 -19.36
CA PRO A 215 26.20 20.09 -19.60
C PRO A 215 25.42 19.48 -20.77
N LYS A 216 26.11 19.10 -21.85
CA LYS A 216 25.45 18.52 -23.03
C LYS A 216 24.86 17.15 -22.70
N ILE A 217 25.60 16.32 -21.97
CA ILE A 217 25.12 15.00 -21.57
C ILE A 217 23.98 15.14 -20.54
N LYS A 218 24.06 16.12 -19.63
CA LYS A 218 22.94 16.43 -18.73
C LYS A 218 21.67 16.79 -19.48
N GLU A 219 21.76 17.65 -20.49
CA GLU A 219 20.60 18.06 -21.29
C GLU A 219 19.93 16.86 -22.00
N ILE A 220 20.73 15.90 -22.47
CA ILE A 220 20.22 14.64 -23.05
C ILE A 220 19.42 13.86 -22.00
N VAL A 221 19.96 13.71 -20.78
CA VAL A 221 19.28 12.97 -19.70
C VAL A 221 18.05 13.72 -19.18
N GLU A 222 18.08 15.04 -19.12
CA GLU A 222 16.92 15.87 -18.74
C GLU A 222 15.73 15.69 -19.67
N ASN A 223 16.02 15.54 -20.97
CA ASN A 223 15.03 15.34 -22.02
C ASN A 223 14.71 13.87 -22.30
N PHE A 224 15.34 12.93 -21.59
CA PHE A 224 15.02 11.51 -21.70
C PHE A 224 13.54 11.27 -21.36
N GLU A 225 12.79 10.64 -22.25
CA GLU A 225 11.36 10.42 -22.11
C GLU A 225 11.06 9.00 -21.61
N PHE A 226 10.29 8.88 -20.54
CA PHE A 226 9.72 7.62 -20.10
C PHE A 226 8.38 7.36 -20.76
N ILE A 227 8.15 6.13 -21.22
CA ILE A 227 6.80 5.64 -21.51
C ILE A 227 6.05 5.55 -20.18
N ILE A 228 4.80 6.00 -20.15
CA ILE A 228 4.00 6.09 -18.93
C ILE A 228 2.63 5.44 -19.10
N THR A 229 2.16 4.86 -18.01
CA THR A 229 0.78 4.48 -17.76
C THR A 229 0.33 5.30 -16.54
N TYR A 230 -0.64 6.19 -16.74
CA TYR A 230 -1.17 7.09 -15.72
C TYR A 230 -2.49 6.57 -15.19
N LEU A 231 -2.53 6.39 -13.87
CA LEU A 231 -3.73 6.08 -13.10
C LEU A 231 -4.30 7.40 -12.57
N VAL A 232 -5.45 7.82 -13.11
CA VAL A 232 -6.11 9.06 -12.71
C VAL A 232 -7.43 8.74 -12.03
N GLY A 233 -7.62 9.26 -10.81
CA GLY A 233 -8.86 9.05 -10.05
C GLY A 233 -9.04 7.63 -9.50
N PHE A 234 -7.98 6.82 -9.51
CA PHE A 234 -7.94 5.56 -8.77
C PHE A 234 -7.87 5.85 -7.28
N ASP A 235 -8.52 5.03 -6.45
CA ASP A 235 -8.27 5.11 -5.02
C ASP A 235 -6.88 4.51 -4.69
N ILE A 236 -6.34 4.87 -3.52
CA ILE A 236 -5.01 4.42 -3.12
C ILE A 236 -4.91 2.90 -2.94
N TYR A 237 -6.04 2.25 -2.67
CA TYR A 237 -6.13 0.79 -2.52
C TYR A 237 -5.93 0.08 -3.86
N GLU A 238 -6.61 0.53 -4.91
CA GLU A 238 -6.46 0.04 -6.28
C GLU A 238 -5.05 0.27 -6.80
N VAL A 239 -4.47 1.42 -6.49
CA VAL A 239 -3.05 1.71 -6.77
C VAL A 239 -2.16 0.69 -6.07
N GLY A 240 -2.45 0.37 -4.81
CA GLY A 240 -1.80 -0.71 -4.06
C GLY A 240 -1.97 -2.09 -4.72
N GLN A 241 -3.15 -2.41 -5.26
CA GLN A 241 -3.44 -3.66 -5.99
C GLN A 241 -2.65 -3.77 -7.29
N ILE A 242 -2.57 -2.67 -8.04
CA ILE A 242 -1.79 -2.60 -9.27
C ILE A 242 -0.31 -2.75 -8.93
N PHE A 243 0.18 -2.02 -7.92
CA PHE A 243 1.54 -2.18 -7.41
C PHE A 243 1.83 -3.64 -7.07
N ALA A 244 1.02 -4.24 -6.21
CA ALA A 244 1.14 -5.63 -5.83
C ALA A 244 1.19 -6.54 -7.06
N THR A 245 0.16 -6.52 -7.90
CA THR A 245 -0.03 -7.45 -9.03
C THR A 245 1.11 -7.39 -10.02
N VAL A 246 1.52 -6.18 -10.44
CA VAL A 246 2.65 -5.97 -11.37
C VAL A 246 3.93 -6.55 -10.79
N ASN A 247 4.12 -6.36 -9.49
CA ASN A 247 5.32 -6.79 -8.79
C ASN A 247 5.31 -8.29 -8.42
N PHE A 248 4.15 -8.92 -8.21
CA PHE A 248 4.02 -10.34 -7.89
C PHE A 248 4.40 -11.25 -9.05
N ASN A 249 4.06 -10.86 -10.29
CA ASN A 249 4.26 -11.70 -11.48
C ASN A 249 5.71 -11.70 -12.02
N GLN A 250 6.51 -10.66 -11.77
CA GLN A 250 7.87 -10.55 -12.33
C GLN A 250 8.99 -11.12 -11.44
N LYS A 251 8.71 -11.38 -10.15
CA LYS A 251 9.45 -12.22 -9.18
C LYS A 251 8.71 -12.04 -7.85
N PRO A 252 8.31 -13.12 -7.14
CA PRO A 252 7.31 -13.02 -6.08
C PRO A 252 7.73 -12.02 -5.01
N VAL A 253 7.03 -10.89 -4.95
CA VAL A 253 7.07 -10.02 -3.77
C VAL A 253 6.53 -10.78 -2.59
N ASN A 254 7.05 -10.50 -1.41
CA ASN A 254 6.57 -11.16 -0.21
C ASN A 254 5.11 -10.73 0.04
N ARG A 255 4.19 -11.70 0.15
CA ARG A 255 2.78 -11.45 0.53
C ARG A 255 2.64 -10.64 1.80
N SER A 256 3.68 -10.57 2.64
CA SER A 256 3.66 -9.75 3.84
C SER A 256 3.56 -8.28 3.47
N LEU A 257 4.28 -7.84 2.42
CA LEU A 257 4.16 -6.48 1.89
C LEU A 257 2.75 -6.20 1.36
N TYR A 258 2.11 -7.16 0.69
CA TYR A 258 0.70 -7.05 0.28
C TYR A 258 -0.18 -6.75 1.49
N TYR A 259 -0.20 -7.64 2.50
CA TYR A 259 -1.07 -7.44 3.67
C TYR A 259 -0.71 -6.21 4.49
N ASP A 260 0.54 -5.77 4.45
CA ASP A 260 0.95 -4.53 5.10
C ASP A 260 0.38 -3.31 4.36
N ILE A 261 0.33 -3.32 3.01
CA ILE A 261 -0.26 -2.24 2.19
C ILE A 261 -1.79 -2.22 2.34
N PHE A 262 -2.43 -3.38 2.17
CA PHE A 262 -3.89 -3.48 2.26
C PHE A 262 -4.41 -3.47 3.69
N GLY A 263 -3.53 -3.74 4.64
CA GLY A 263 -3.80 -3.64 6.06
C GLY A 263 -3.49 -2.27 6.64
N SER A 264 -3.13 -1.23 5.88
CA SER A 264 -2.92 0.12 6.41
C SER A 264 -4.03 1.12 6.06
N ALA A 265 -4.88 0.82 5.07
CA ALA A 265 -5.96 1.70 4.61
C ALA A 265 -7.34 1.02 4.80
N PRO A 266 -8.25 1.57 5.64
CA PRO A 266 -9.59 1.03 5.81
C PRO A 266 -10.52 1.52 4.68
N GLN A 267 -10.99 0.64 3.79
CA GLN A 267 -12.00 0.98 2.77
C GLN A 267 -12.92 -0.20 2.43
N THR A 268 -14.10 0.11 1.89
CA THR A 268 -14.97 -0.84 1.19
C THR A 268 -14.48 -1.00 -0.25
N ASP A 269 -14.68 -2.16 -0.87
CA ASP A 269 -14.50 -2.26 -2.32
C ASP A 269 -15.52 -1.36 -3.06
N ARG A 270 -15.36 -1.26 -4.38
CA ARG A 270 -16.26 -0.46 -5.24
C ARG A 270 -17.73 -0.89 -5.21
N GLU A 271 -18.02 -2.07 -4.68
CA GLU A 271 -19.36 -2.66 -4.54
C GLU A 271 -19.93 -2.43 -3.12
N GLY A 272 -19.19 -1.73 -2.26
CA GLY A 272 -19.57 -1.47 -0.87
C GLY A 272 -19.30 -2.66 0.07
N ASN A 273 -18.64 -3.72 -0.39
CA ASN A 273 -18.27 -4.83 0.47
C ASN A 273 -17.04 -4.47 1.31
N LEU A 274 -17.04 -5.00 2.51
CA LEU A 274 -16.07 -4.67 3.53
C LEU A 274 -14.68 -5.28 3.27
N GLN A 275 -13.62 -4.47 3.16
CA GLN A 275 -12.23 -4.97 3.12
C GLN A 275 -11.48 -4.83 4.46
N ASN A 276 -12.20 -4.48 5.54
CA ASN A 276 -11.64 -4.23 6.87
C ASN A 276 -11.10 -5.47 7.59
N ASP A 277 -11.43 -6.69 7.13
CA ASP A 277 -10.89 -7.93 7.70
C ASP A 277 -9.37 -8.03 7.56
N ILE A 278 -8.82 -7.55 6.45
CA ILE A 278 -7.36 -7.54 6.22
C ILE A 278 -6.69 -6.55 7.18
N ARG A 279 -7.29 -5.36 7.34
CA ARG A 279 -6.85 -4.32 8.28
C ARG A 279 -6.86 -4.84 9.72
N LEU A 280 -7.95 -5.45 10.16
CA LEU A 280 -8.03 -6.01 11.52
C LEU A 280 -7.02 -7.14 11.74
N ALA A 281 -6.85 -8.05 10.76
CA ALA A 281 -5.84 -9.10 10.84
C ALA A 281 -4.41 -8.55 10.90
N HIS A 282 -4.16 -7.45 10.19
CA HIS A 282 -2.90 -6.71 10.23
C HIS A 282 -2.67 -6.03 11.58
N ASP A 283 -3.67 -5.33 12.10
CA ASP A 283 -3.59 -4.68 13.41
C ASP A 283 -3.31 -5.71 14.51
N LEU A 284 -3.91 -6.92 14.42
CA LEU A 284 -3.62 -8.03 15.34
C LEU A 284 -2.18 -8.54 15.23
N VAL A 285 -1.58 -8.52 14.04
CA VAL A 285 -0.15 -8.83 13.87
C VAL A 285 0.70 -7.83 14.64
N LEU A 286 0.45 -6.53 14.43
CA LEU A 286 1.21 -5.47 15.09
C LEU A 286 1.03 -5.55 16.61
N HIS A 287 -0.21 -5.75 17.08
CA HIS A 287 -0.51 -5.95 18.49
C HIS A 287 0.33 -7.07 19.10
N LEU A 288 0.25 -8.28 18.55
CA LEU A 288 0.90 -9.44 19.15
C LEU A 288 2.42 -9.43 18.97
N ASN A 289 2.94 -8.78 17.93
CA ASN A 289 4.37 -8.72 17.68
C ASN A 289 5.07 -7.62 18.50
N ASN A 290 4.42 -6.46 18.67
CA ASN A 290 5.02 -5.28 19.29
C ASN A 290 4.69 -5.18 20.79
N ASN A 291 3.64 -5.86 21.27
CA ASN A 291 3.30 -5.88 22.69
C ASN A 291 4.27 -6.78 23.48
N GLU A 292 5.00 -6.22 24.45
CA GLU A 292 6.01 -6.95 25.24
C GLU A 292 5.43 -8.11 26.08
N THR A 293 4.16 -8.01 26.46
CA THR A 293 3.48 -9.05 27.25
C THR A 293 2.83 -10.15 26.38
N SER A 294 2.96 -10.03 25.06
CA SER A 294 2.54 -11.07 24.12
C SER A 294 3.57 -12.22 24.08
N PRO A 295 3.15 -13.48 24.22
CA PRO A 295 4.04 -14.64 24.10
C PRO A 295 4.77 -14.71 22.76
N ILE A 296 4.18 -14.17 21.70
CA ILE A 296 4.74 -14.16 20.35
C ILE A 296 5.40 -12.83 19.97
N ASN A 297 5.71 -11.99 20.97
CA ASN A 297 6.49 -10.77 20.76
C ASN A 297 7.77 -11.07 19.96
N SER A 298 8.03 -10.27 18.92
CA SER A 298 9.18 -10.43 18.02
C SER A 298 9.29 -11.79 17.29
N MET A 299 8.23 -12.62 17.27
CA MET A 299 8.23 -13.89 16.53
C MET A 299 7.75 -13.73 15.08
N ILE A 300 7.13 -12.60 14.71
CA ILE A 300 6.56 -12.37 13.39
C ILE A 300 7.54 -11.56 12.54
N LYS A 301 7.88 -12.09 11.36
CA LYS A 301 8.65 -11.35 10.35
C LYS A 301 7.75 -10.33 9.65
N LEU A 302 7.79 -9.08 10.10
CA LEU A 302 7.12 -7.97 9.44
C LEU A 302 7.78 -7.66 8.10
N LEU A 303 7.02 -7.15 7.13
CA LEU A 303 7.49 -6.84 5.76
C LEU A 303 8.15 -8.00 4.99
N GLY A 304 8.13 -9.21 5.55
CA GLY A 304 8.78 -10.37 4.95
C GLY A 304 10.31 -10.40 5.05
N LYS A 305 10.91 -9.53 5.88
CA LYS A 305 12.35 -9.45 6.16
C LYS A 305 12.61 -9.69 7.65
N GLY A 306 13.88 -9.77 8.05
CA GLY A 306 14.27 -9.89 9.46
C GLY A 306 14.16 -11.29 10.07
N TYR A 307 14.40 -11.32 11.38
CA TYR A 307 14.32 -12.51 12.22
C TYR A 307 12.88 -12.75 12.70
N GLY A 308 12.58 -13.98 13.12
CA GLY A 308 11.23 -14.42 13.49
C GLY A 308 10.98 -15.87 13.09
N MET A 309 9.92 -16.45 13.65
CA MET A 309 9.53 -17.85 13.46
C MET A 309 8.69 -18.07 12.18
N PHE A 310 7.83 -17.11 11.85
CA PHE A 310 6.90 -17.14 10.71
C PHE A 310 6.66 -15.73 10.17
N SER A 311 6.00 -15.58 9.02
CA SER A 311 5.76 -14.29 8.37
C SER A 311 4.41 -13.67 8.75
N GLN A 312 4.34 -12.34 8.67
CA GLN A 312 3.07 -11.60 8.74
C GLN A 312 2.03 -12.14 7.75
N ALA A 313 2.44 -12.46 6.51
CA ALA A 313 1.52 -13.06 5.54
C ALA A 313 0.92 -14.39 5.99
N PHE A 314 1.74 -15.23 6.63
CA PHE A 314 1.23 -16.48 7.16
C PHE A 314 0.19 -16.22 8.26
N PHE A 315 0.45 -15.26 9.15
CA PHE A 315 -0.49 -14.91 10.21
C PHE A 315 -1.80 -14.36 9.65
N VAL A 316 -1.73 -13.31 8.80
CA VAL A 316 -2.92 -12.67 8.20
C VAL A 316 -3.75 -13.68 7.43
N PHE A 317 -3.11 -14.52 6.61
CA PHE A 317 -3.80 -15.58 5.87
C PHE A 317 -4.59 -16.54 6.77
N ASN A 318 -4.01 -16.96 7.89
CA ASN A 318 -4.71 -17.84 8.82
C ASN A 318 -5.81 -17.11 9.60
N MET A 319 -5.63 -15.83 9.95
CA MET A 319 -6.68 -15.01 10.55
C MET A 319 -7.88 -14.85 9.63
N LEU A 320 -7.67 -14.53 8.35
CA LEU A 320 -8.75 -14.44 7.37
C LEU A 320 -9.52 -15.76 7.24
N ARG A 321 -8.85 -16.91 7.41
CA ARG A 321 -9.53 -18.22 7.47
C ARG A 321 -10.41 -18.35 8.69
N VAL A 322 -9.96 -17.86 9.85
CA VAL A 322 -10.75 -17.85 11.08
C VAL A 322 -11.96 -16.93 10.92
N PHE A 323 -11.79 -15.72 10.37
CA PHE A 323 -12.88 -14.78 10.11
C PHE A 323 -13.96 -15.40 9.21
N LYS A 324 -13.56 -16.09 8.14
CA LYS A 324 -14.48 -16.82 7.25
C LYS A 324 -15.29 -17.94 7.91
N THR A 325 -14.95 -18.37 9.11
CA THR A 325 -15.76 -19.37 9.84
C THR A 325 -17.04 -18.78 10.45
N GLY A 326 -17.13 -17.45 10.55
CA GLY A 326 -18.29 -16.75 11.09
C GLY A 326 -18.31 -16.58 12.60
N ILE A 327 -17.38 -17.19 13.34
CA ILE A 327 -17.36 -17.18 14.82
C ILE A 327 -17.19 -15.78 15.43
N TRP A 328 -16.73 -14.80 14.65
CA TRP A 328 -16.47 -13.42 15.08
C TRP A 328 -17.21 -12.37 14.23
N ASN A 329 -18.25 -12.76 13.48
CA ASN A 329 -18.97 -11.82 12.62
C ASN A 329 -19.47 -10.57 13.35
N GLU A 330 -19.96 -10.72 14.59
CA GLU A 330 -20.40 -9.59 15.42
C GLU A 330 -19.26 -8.60 15.69
N TYR A 331 -18.05 -9.09 15.98
CA TYR A 331 -16.87 -8.25 16.18
C TYR A 331 -16.35 -7.62 14.89
N LEU A 332 -16.47 -8.31 13.76
CA LEU A 332 -16.12 -7.74 12.46
C LEU A 332 -17.07 -6.58 12.13
N ILE A 333 -18.37 -6.76 12.34
CA ILE A 333 -19.37 -5.69 12.18
C ILE A 333 -19.11 -4.53 13.15
N ASP A 334 -18.79 -4.81 14.42
CA ASP A 334 -18.42 -3.79 15.40
C ASP A 334 -17.20 -2.98 14.96
N TYR A 335 -16.15 -3.65 14.45
CA TYR A 335 -14.94 -2.98 13.96
C TYR A 335 -15.22 -1.97 12.85
N VAL A 336 -16.08 -2.33 11.90
CA VAL A 336 -16.49 -1.46 10.78
C VAL A 336 -17.23 -0.23 11.24
N ASN A 337 -18.08 -0.40 12.25
CA ASN A 337 -18.89 0.67 12.80
C ASN A 337 -18.11 1.51 13.82
N ASN A 338 -16.77 1.43 13.81
CA ASN A 338 -15.87 2.08 14.76
C ASN A 338 -16.24 1.81 16.23
N GLY A 339 -16.71 0.59 16.49
CA GLY A 339 -17.04 0.11 17.82
C GLY A 339 -15.80 -0.18 18.66
N LYS A 340 -15.98 -0.95 19.74
CA LYS A 340 -14.90 -1.30 20.67
C LYS A 340 -14.87 -2.77 21.05
N GLU A 341 -15.95 -3.51 20.78
CA GLU A 341 -16.08 -4.92 21.13
C GLU A 341 -15.12 -5.80 20.31
N TYR A 342 -14.73 -5.38 19.11
CA TYR A 342 -13.73 -6.08 18.29
C TYR A 342 -12.39 -6.29 19.01
N LYS A 343 -12.07 -5.44 20.01
CA LYS A 343 -10.88 -5.59 20.86
C LYS A 343 -10.89 -6.91 21.66
N ASN A 344 -12.04 -7.56 21.84
CA ASN A 344 -12.13 -8.89 22.43
C ASN A 344 -11.41 -9.95 21.58
N ILE A 345 -11.30 -9.77 20.25
CA ILE A 345 -10.48 -10.64 19.39
C ILE A 345 -9.01 -10.55 19.82
N ALA A 346 -8.49 -9.34 20.01
CA ALA A 346 -7.11 -9.13 20.47
C ALA A 346 -6.87 -9.75 21.87
N LYS A 347 -7.82 -9.53 22.79
CA LYS A 347 -7.80 -10.13 24.14
C LYS A 347 -7.77 -11.66 24.07
N PHE A 348 -8.63 -12.26 23.26
CA PHE A 348 -8.66 -13.69 23.02
C PHE A 348 -7.35 -14.21 22.44
N MET A 349 -6.84 -13.60 21.36
CA MET A 349 -5.63 -14.07 20.68
C MET A 349 -4.42 -14.05 21.60
N LYS A 350 -4.27 -12.99 22.41
CA LYS A 350 -3.22 -12.91 23.43
C LYS A 350 -3.37 -14.02 24.48
N ALA A 351 -4.56 -14.20 25.04
CA ALA A 351 -4.85 -15.26 26.01
C ALA A 351 -4.63 -16.66 25.42
N TYR A 352 -4.97 -16.86 24.15
CA TYR A 352 -4.81 -18.12 23.42
C TYR A 352 -3.34 -18.50 23.31
N PHE A 353 -2.48 -17.58 22.85
CA PHE A 353 -1.03 -17.84 22.81
C PHE A 353 -0.41 -17.98 24.19
N GLN A 354 -0.92 -17.29 25.22
CA GLN A 354 -0.45 -17.44 26.60
C GLN A 354 -0.75 -18.83 27.14
N ALA A 355 -1.96 -19.34 26.87
CA ALA A 355 -2.35 -20.69 27.25
C ALA A 355 -1.51 -21.76 26.51
N ILE A 356 -1.19 -21.57 25.23
CA ILE A 356 -0.32 -22.50 24.49
C ILE A 356 1.10 -22.50 25.07
N GLN A 357 1.66 -21.32 25.38
CA GLN A 357 2.99 -21.21 25.99
C GLN A 357 3.05 -21.88 27.36
N GLU A 358 2.02 -21.70 28.17
CA GLU A 358 1.94 -22.28 29.52
C GLU A 358 1.67 -23.80 29.50
N ALA A 359 0.87 -24.29 28.55
CA ALA A 359 0.61 -25.72 28.40
C ALA A 359 1.83 -26.49 27.89
N TYR A 360 2.62 -25.89 26.98
CA TYR A 360 3.71 -26.58 26.26
C TYR A 360 5.06 -25.84 26.35
N PRO A 361 5.56 -25.54 27.57
CA PRO A 361 6.77 -24.75 27.75
C PRO A 361 8.01 -25.40 27.12
N SER A 362 8.12 -26.74 27.14
CA SER A 362 9.28 -27.43 26.57
C SER A 362 9.31 -27.44 25.05
N ALA A 363 8.17 -27.23 24.39
CA ALA A 363 8.06 -27.14 22.94
C ALA A 363 8.05 -25.68 22.43
N TRP A 364 8.06 -24.70 23.35
CA TRP A 364 8.12 -23.29 23.02
C TRP A 364 9.52 -22.90 22.52
N PRO A 365 9.66 -22.03 21.51
CA PRO A 365 10.96 -21.68 20.97
C PRO A 365 11.78 -20.80 21.92
N GLU A 366 13.08 -21.00 21.90
CA GLU A 366 14.06 -20.14 22.56
C GLU A 366 14.71 -19.18 21.54
N LYS A 367 15.20 -18.04 22.04
CA LYS A 367 15.99 -17.11 21.23
C LYS A 367 17.39 -17.68 20.99
N VAL A 368 17.93 -17.42 19.81
CA VAL A 368 19.30 -17.78 19.43
C VAL A 368 20.13 -16.53 19.20
N ASP A 369 21.42 -16.59 19.54
CA ASP A 369 22.36 -15.51 19.24
C ASP A 369 22.59 -15.43 17.72
N LYS A 370 22.32 -14.26 17.15
CA LYS A 370 22.71 -13.88 15.80
C LYS A 370 23.47 -12.57 15.81
N LYS A 371 24.79 -12.66 15.79
CA LYS A 371 25.72 -11.53 15.70
C LYS A 371 25.60 -10.57 16.90
N GLY A 372 25.35 -11.10 18.10
CA GLY A 372 25.23 -10.32 19.33
C GLY A 372 23.79 -10.01 19.74
N ASP A 373 22.80 -10.26 18.87
CA ASP A 373 21.39 -10.07 19.17
C ASP A 373 20.68 -11.39 19.44
N LEU A 374 19.92 -11.46 20.54
CA LEU A 374 19.05 -12.61 20.85
C LEU A 374 17.74 -12.51 20.07
N VAL A 375 17.56 -13.40 19.09
CA VAL A 375 16.43 -13.35 18.15
C VAL A 375 15.77 -14.71 17.96
N TYR A 376 14.48 -14.71 17.62
CA TYR A 376 13.83 -15.94 17.15
C TYR A 376 14.23 -16.26 15.71
N SER A 377 14.46 -17.53 15.40
CA SER A 377 14.90 -17.92 14.07
C SER A 377 14.04 -18.99 13.43
N ALA A 378 13.52 -18.66 12.25
CA ALA A 378 12.85 -19.61 11.39
C ALA A 378 13.73 -20.78 10.92
N TYR A 379 15.06 -20.70 11.09
CA TYR A 379 16.01 -21.74 10.66
C TYR A 379 16.54 -22.57 11.83
N TYR A 380 16.71 -21.94 13.00
CA TYR A 380 17.25 -22.57 14.20
C TYR A 380 16.12 -22.73 15.23
N TYR A 381 15.51 -23.90 15.23
CA TYR A 381 14.43 -24.30 16.12
C TYR A 381 14.42 -25.82 16.27
N GLN A 382 13.98 -26.32 17.42
CA GLN A 382 13.86 -27.76 17.71
C GLN A 382 12.42 -28.27 17.57
N TYR A 383 11.44 -27.39 17.73
CA TYR A 383 10.01 -27.75 17.71
C TYR A 383 9.22 -26.90 16.71
N VAL A 384 8.25 -27.53 16.04
CA VAL A 384 7.39 -26.91 15.03
C VAL A 384 6.16 -26.20 15.61
N LEU A 385 5.98 -26.19 16.94
CA LEU A 385 4.81 -25.60 17.63
C LEU A 385 4.57 -24.14 17.17
N CYS A 386 5.59 -23.28 17.28
CA CYS A 386 5.52 -21.88 16.84
C CYS A 386 5.97 -21.68 15.38
N LYS A 387 6.06 -22.74 14.58
CA LYS A 387 6.33 -22.68 13.13
C LYS A 387 5.01 -22.71 12.36
N THR A 388 5.11 -22.55 11.03
CA THR A 388 3.92 -22.53 10.16
C THR A 388 3.08 -23.81 10.28
N THR A 389 3.70 -24.97 10.51
CA THR A 389 2.99 -26.24 10.74
C THR A 389 2.16 -26.21 12.02
N GLY A 390 2.79 -25.96 13.18
CA GLY A 390 2.12 -25.94 14.47
C GLY A 390 1.11 -24.82 14.56
N LEU A 391 1.52 -23.57 14.32
CA LEU A 391 0.60 -22.42 14.38
C LEU A 391 -0.55 -22.57 13.39
N GLY A 392 -0.30 -23.09 12.18
CA GLY A 392 -1.36 -23.29 11.20
C GLY A 392 -2.43 -24.28 11.69
N ALA A 393 -2.03 -25.30 12.45
CA ALA A 393 -2.97 -26.19 13.11
C ALA A 393 -3.71 -25.48 14.25
N PHE A 394 -3.00 -24.73 15.11
CA PHE A 394 -3.62 -23.98 16.21
C PHE A 394 -4.57 -22.87 15.73
N PHE A 395 -4.33 -22.20 14.60
CA PHE A 395 -5.29 -21.28 13.99
C PHE A 395 -6.57 -21.99 13.58
N ARG A 396 -6.48 -23.20 12.99
CA ARG A 396 -7.66 -24.00 12.63
C ARG A 396 -8.45 -24.47 13.85
N LEU A 397 -7.79 -24.69 14.98
CA LEU A 397 -8.44 -25.07 16.24
C LEU A 397 -9.26 -23.93 16.86
N ILE A 398 -8.99 -22.66 16.51
CA ILE A 398 -9.72 -21.51 17.07
C ILE A 398 -11.24 -21.64 16.88
N LYS A 399 -11.71 -22.12 15.72
CA LYS A 399 -13.15 -22.28 15.46
C LYS A 399 -13.84 -23.33 16.33
N TYR A 400 -13.08 -24.24 16.94
CA TYR A 400 -13.58 -25.26 17.88
C TYR A 400 -13.41 -24.84 19.33
N ILE A 401 -12.34 -24.10 19.63
CA ILE A 401 -12.01 -23.67 20.99
C ILE A 401 -12.81 -22.42 21.37
N TYR A 402 -12.87 -21.40 20.51
CA TYR A 402 -13.51 -20.12 20.83
C TYR A 402 -14.96 -20.27 21.30
N PRO A 403 -15.85 -21.05 20.64
CA PRO A 403 -17.23 -21.24 21.11
C PRO A 403 -17.35 -21.89 22.50
N LYS A 404 -16.34 -22.68 22.93
CA LYS A 404 -16.33 -23.32 24.25
C LYS A 404 -15.92 -22.36 25.38
N VAL A 405 -15.32 -21.21 25.03
CA VAL A 405 -14.74 -20.28 26.01
C VAL A 405 -15.25 -18.85 25.86
N SER A 406 -16.08 -18.56 24.85
CA SER A 406 -16.52 -17.20 24.48
C SER A 406 -17.36 -16.49 25.53
N SER A 407 -17.94 -17.22 26.49
CA SER A 407 -18.87 -16.69 27.50
C SER A 407 -18.25 -15.71 28.51
N ASP A 408 -16.93 -15.77 28.73
CA ASP A 408 -16.25 -14.94 29.74
C ASP A 408 -14.84 -14.56 29.26
N SER A 409 -14.69 -13.30 28.83
CA SER A 409 -13.45 -12.81 28.25
C SER A 409 -12.31 -12.65 29.26
N ASP A 410 -12.61 -12.52 30.56
CA ASP A 410 -11.60 -12.45 31.62
C ASP A 410 -11.00 -13.83 31.93
N LYS A 411 -11.75 -14.91 31.61
CA LYS A 411 -11.32 -16.29 31.82
C LYS A 411 -10.84 -16.99 30.56
N TYR A 412 -10.62 -16.28 29.44
CA TYR A 412 -10.11 -16.89 28.21
C TYR A 412 -8.87 -17.74 28.47
N LYS A 413 -7.83 -17.18 29.11
CA LYS A 413 -6.57 -17.91 29.34
C LYS A 413 -6.79 -19.22 30.11
N SER A 414 -7.47 -19.17 31.25
CA SER A 414 -7.66 -20.35 32.11
C SER A 414 -8.59 -21.39 31.49
N ASN A 415 -9.61 -20.97 30.75
CA ASN A 415 -10.51 -21.90 30.06
C ASN A 415 -9.84 -22.56 28.85
N ILE A 416 -9.02 -21.82 28.09
CA ILE A 416 -8.22 -22.39 26.98
C ILE A 416 -7.18 -23.36 27.54
N LEU A 417 -6.49 -22.99 28.62
CA LEU A 417 -5.47 -23.83 29.25
C LEU A 417 -6.03 -25.21 29.64
N LYS A 418 -7.21 -25.27 30.29
CA LYS A 418 -7.89 -26.53 30.62
C LYS A 418 -8.16 -27.43 29.41
N ILE A 419 -8.40 -26.84 28.23
CA ILE A 419 -8.60 -27.60 26.99
C ILE A 419 -7.25 -28.14 26.50
N LEU A 420 -6.20 -27.33 26.55
CA LEU A 420 -4.86 -27.67 26.06
C LEU A 420 -4.12 -28.68 26.96
N GLU A 421 -4.38 -28.69 28.27
CA GLU A 421 -3.82 -29.63 29.26
C GLU A 421 -4.21 -31.10 29.03
N LYS A 422 -5.15 -31.38 28.11
CA LYS A 422 -5.40 -32.74 27.62
C LYS A 422 -4.17 -33.37 26.93
N ILE A 423 -3.23 -32.53 26.52
CA ILE A 423 -1.91 -32.93 26.02
C ILE A 423 -0.91 -32.52 27.10
N ASP A 424 -0.20 -33.46 27.70
CA ASP A 424 0.88 -33.12 28.62
C ASP A 424 2.11 -32.59 27.85
N ASP A 425 2.96 -31.80 28.52
CA ASP A 425 4.14 -31.17 27.91
C ASP A 425 5.13 -32.19 27.33
N SER A 426 5.26 -33.37 27.93
CA SER A 426 6.17 -34.42 27.43
C SER A 426 5.70 -35.00 26.10
N GLU A 427 4.38 -35.21 25.97
CA GLU A 427 3.75 -35.63 24.73
C GLU A 427 3.78 -34.50 23.69
N ALA A 428 3.60 -33.24 24.10
CA ALA A 428 3.74 -32.08 23.23
C ALA A 428 5.14 -32.00 22.60
N LYS A 429 6.22 -32.23 23.35
CA LYS A 429 7.59 -32.30 22.79
C LYS A 429 7.71 -33.35 21.69
N ARG A 430 7.09 -34.51 21.87
CA ARG A 430 7.12 -35.60 20.88
C ARG A 430 6.33 -35.24 19.62
N ILE A 431 5.11 -34.70 19.79
CA ILE A 431 4.25 -34.28 18.68
C ILE A 431 4.91 -33.17 17.87
N PHE A 432 5.42 -32.14 18.54
CA PHE A 432 5.95 -30.94 17.90
C PHE A 432 7.43 -31.03 17.57
N SER A 433 8.10 -32.16 17.77
CA SER A 433 9.51 -32.33 17.37
C SER A 433 9.70 -32.06 15.88
N LYS A 434 10.74 -31.29 15.53
CA LYS A 434 11.16 -31.05 14.14
C LYS A 434 11.60 -32.34 13.42
N GLU A 435 12.00 -33.37 14.15
CA GLU A 435 12.36 -34.68 13.60
C GLU A 435 11.15 -35.66 13.62
N GLY A 436 10.02 -35.21 14.17
CA GLY A 436 8.81 -36.02 14.30
C GLY A 436 7.93 -36.05 13.04
N ALA A 437 6.77 -36.70 13.18
CA ALA A 437 5.81 -36.92 12.09
C ALA A 437 5.25 -35.64 11.44
N PHE A 438 5.44 -34.49 12.08
CA PHE A 438 4.99 -33.17 11.64
C PHE A 438 6.15 -32.20 11.37
N GLY A 439 7.38 -32.71 11.30
CA GLY A 439 8.64 -31.96 11.17
C GLY A 439 9.02 -31.46 9.76
N GLY A 440 8.18 -31.68 8.75
CA GLY A 440 8.47 -31.39 7.35
C GLY A 440 8.38 -29.91 6.95
N SER A 441 8.59 -29.64 5.65
CA SER A 441 8.32 -28.33 5.06
C SER A 441 6.86 -27.95 5.35
N GLY A 442 6.65 -26.78 5.95
CA GLY A 442 5.38 -26.35 6.57
C GLY A 442 4.25 -26.05 5.59
N SER A 443 4.00 -27.01 4.70
CA SER A 443 2.93 -27.08 3.71
C SER A 443 1.57 -27.09 4.37
N GLU A 444 0.57 -26.69 3.61
CA GLU A 444 -0.82 -26.68 4.07
C GLU A 444 -1.31 -28.07 4.46
N GLY A 445 -0.91 -29.11 3.72
CA GLY A 445 -1.27 -30.50 4.01
C GLY A 445 -0.72 -30.98 5.36
N LEU A 446 0.49 -30.55 5.75
CA LEU A 446 1.07 -30.93 7.03
C LEU A 446 0.38 -30.24 8.21
N GLN A 447 -0.01 -28.97 8.03
CA GLN A 447 -0.84 -28.24 9.00
C GLN A 447 -2.20 -28.94 9.19
N ASP A 448 -2.83 -29.35 8.09
CA ASP A 448 -4.14 -30.03 8.12
C ASP A 448 -4.05 -31.41 8.80
N LYS A 449 -2.97 -32.15 8.52
CA LYS A 449 -2.69 -33.43 9.18
C LYS A 449 -2.50 -33.27 10.68
N LEU A 450 -1.72 -32.28 11.12
CA LEU A 450 -1.52 -31.99 12.55
C LEU A 450 -2.83 -31.53 13.21
N PHE A 451 -3.59 -30.63 12.58
CA PHE A 451 -4.89 -30.18 13.06
C PHE A 451 -5.86 -31.36 13.26
N LYS A 452 -6.01 -32.23 12.25
CA LYS A 452 -6.88 -33.41 12.33
C LYS A 452 -6.45 -34.37 13.44
N PHE A 453 -5.14 -34.59 13.58
CA PHE A 453 -4.59 -35.43 14.64
C PHE A 453 -4.90 -34.87 16.04
N LEU A 454 -4.68 -33.56 16.25
CA LEU A 454 -4.98 -32.88 17.51
C LEU A 454 -6.47 -32.97 17.85
N LEU A 455 -7.33 -32.72 16.86
CA LEU A 455 -8.78 -32.79 17.03
C LEU A 455 -9.27 -34.21 17.32
N SER A 456 -8.79 -35.23 16.58
CA SER A 456 -9.27 -36.60 16.71
C SER A 456 -8.76 -37.30 17.97
N LYS A 457 -7.52 -37.03 18.38
CA LYS A 457 -6.88 -37.73 19.50
C LYS A 457 -7.20 -37.09 20.86
N TYR A 458 -7.35 -35.76 20.89
CA TYR A 458 -7.49 -35.01 22.15
C TYR A 458 -8.80 -34.24 22.26
N GLU A 459 -9.66 -34.26 21.22
CA GLU A 459 -10.96 -33.59 21.22
C GLU A 459 -10.84 -32.10 21.63
N LEU A 460 -9.83 -31.44 21.07
CA LEU A 460 -9.57 -30.01 21.30
C LEU A 460 -10.70 -29.12 20.77
#